data_AF-A0A351VN00-F1
#
_entry.id   AF-A0A351VN00-F1
#
_cell.length_a   1.000
_cell.length_b   1.000
_cell.length_c   1.000
_cell.angle_alpha   90.00
_cell.angle_beta   90.00
_cell.angle_gamma   90.00
#
_symmetry.space_group_name_H-M   'P 1'
#
loop_
_entity.id
_entity.type
_entity.pdbx_description
1 polymer ?
#
loop_
_entity_poly.entity_id
_entity_poly.type
_entity_poly.pdbx_seq_one_letter_code
_entity_poly.pdbx_strand_id
1 'polypeptide(L)'
;MKLYFQCVIIAALLITAWVTTATAALQCNGCHGTSNPVDFRPLDSIFRNPSTGGFSGNHRTHLDSPASSTACSICHPGSGSFTSSHRDGKLKISSRINNSPNTTYYPAYDNNTSAWSQTATPAMGACANVNCHFETISPVWASAPELTTCSTCHGAPPSGTVSAYSGGAAGSHAKHDQYYPGASNCKKCHPDNATFAHATSAVNRDLKISFAAAPNNGSGSYTGPLNDYLPSQNNIFGNCTATYCHSPGNKATSYNAPKQTATWGGTLGCGGCHEAAPVTGSHRTHLDPAYSYGVPVTCHKCHAATVTPGMTISTTMNHLNKLVNVAFDSTTTAVFGKYSGRLSPMQKNPGSGYANCENVYCHSSGQGAGGSWPPTYSTPKWGLSATGKCGTCHGDGYHGAANKMLSGSHDKHMSYGFAGSVTGCGICHYGAGFASTSCNQCHYGSDTNLTDLHINHKVDVSFLTKYGGVYGGTPEPGDGYGSCFSVYCHSDGTSLATGTVPLNTSTVWGSGVLSCGSCHGNPPAYGNGSPKANSHARHDFGCNICHSSTTSDGIAISSILKHVNQAYELSPGVGVTFTYVFAITGGTCSNISCHNNGTAVWGTVLTCEDCHSVSPGGD
;
A
#
# COMPACT_ATOMS: atom_id res chain seq x y z
N MET A 1 -27.42 39.83 108.92
CA MET A 1 -27.23 38.45 108.44
C MET A 1 -27.28 38.34 106.90
N LYS A 2 -26.51 39.19 106.18
CA LYS A 2 -26.42 39.16 104.69
C LYS A 2 -24.99 39.30 104.13
N LEU A 3 -24.01 39.75 104.93
CA LEU A 3 -22.62 39.88 104.48
C LEU A 3 -21.75 38.63 104.69
N TYR A 4 -22.09 37.75 105.65
CA TYR A 4 -21.29 36.54 105.94
C TYR A 4 -21.55 35.38 104.97
N PHE A 5 -22.67 35.39 104.24
CA PHE A 5 -23.02 34.31 103.30
C PHE A 5 -22.37 34.48 101.91
N GLN A 6 -21.97 35.70 101.53
CA GLN A 6 -21.32 35.96 100.24
C GLN A 6 -19.82 35.68 100.23
N CYS A 7 -19.11 35.87 101.35
CA CYS A 7 -17.67 35.57 101.41
C CYS A 7 -17.35 34.07 101.43
N VAL A 8 -18.23 33.23 102.01
CA VAL A 8 -18.03 31.77 102.05
C VAL A 8 -18.28 31.12 100.68
N ILE A 9 -19.22 31.65 99.90
CA ILE A 9 -19.51 31.15 98.54
C ILE A 9 -18.39 31.52 97.55
N ILE A 10 -17.79 32.71 97.66
CA ILE A 10 -16.67 33.13 96.80
C ILE A 10 -15.38 32.36 97.14
N ALA A 11 -15.12 32.06 98.41
CA ALA A 11 -13.98 31.23 98.81
C ALA A 11 -14.15 29.75 98.41
N ALA A 12 -15.38 29.20 98.45
CA ALA A 12 -15.68 27.85 97.98
C ALA A 12 -15.61 27.71 96.44
N LEU A 13 -15.98 28.76 95.70
CA LEU A 13 -15.86 28.81 94.23
C LEU A 13 -14.42 28.99 93.72
N LEU A 14 -13.50 29.49 94.55
CA LEU A 14 -12.08 29.64 94.21
C LEU A 14 -11.22 28.40 94.54
N ILE A 15 -11.72 27.48 95.38
CA ILE A 15 -11.02 26.22 95.73
C ILE A 15 -11.34 25.09 94.75
N THR A 16 -12.43 25.19 93.98
CA THR A 16 -12.65 24.33 92.78
C THR A 16 -11.93 24.87 91.55
N ALA A 17 -10.81 25.58 91.78
CA ALA A 17 -9.83 25.89 90.77
C ALA A 17 -9.63 24.66 89.89
N TRP A 18 -9.90 24.88 88.61
CA TRP A 18 -9.63 23.99 87.52
C TRP A 18 -8.18 23.53 87.65
N VAL A 19 -7.96 22.37 88.26
CA VAL A 19 -6.80 21.56 87.92
C VAL A 19 -7.13 20.93 86.56
N THR A 20 -7.21 21.77 85.53
CA THR A 20 -6.86 21.28 84.21
C THR A 20 -5.38 21.02 84.32
N THR A 21 -5.03 19.75 84.51
CA THR A 21 -3.70 19.32 84.09
C THR A 21 -3.53 19.88 82.68
N ALA A 22 -2.62 20.83 82.52
CA ALA A 22 -2.19 21.31 81.21
C ALA A 22 -1.56 20.09 80.53
N THR A 23 -2.38 19.26 79.92
CA THR A 23 -1.94 18.19 79.06
C THR A 23 -1.55 18.89 77.78
N ALA A 24 -0.26 19.17 77.63
CA ALA A 24 0.27 19.50 76.33
C ALA A 24 -0.13 18.33 75.41
N ALA A 25 -1.02 18.59 74.46
CA ALA A 25 -1.36 17.60 73.46
C ALA A 25 -0.05 17.24 72.76
N LEU A 26 0.47 16.03 73.02
CA LEU A 26 1.54 15.48 72.19
C LEU A 26 1.00 15.50 70.76
N GLN A 27 1.79 15.94 69.79
CA GLN A 27 1.42 15.92 68.38
C GLN A 27 2.49 15.11 67.64
N CYS A 28 2.18 14.56 66.46
CA CYS A 28 3.14 13.75 65.69
C CYS A 28 4.49 14.45 65.49
N ASN A 29 4.47 15.75 65.20
CA ASN A 29 5.66 16.57 65.03
C ASN A 29 6.51 16.73 66.29
N GLY A 30 5.96 16.50 67.48
CA GLY A 30 6.73 16.52 68.73
C GLY A 30 7.66 15.33 68.90
N CYS A 31 7.48 14.25 68.14
CA CYS A 31 8.31 13.05 68.22
C CYS A 31 8.93 12.60 66.89
N HIS A 32 8.37 13.00 65.75
CA HIS A 32 8.83 12.54 64.44
C HIS A 32 9.09 13.66 63.43
N GLY A 33 8.32 14.75 63.47
CA GLY A 33 8.31 15.79 62.43
C GLY A 33 8.97 17.11 62.84
N THR A 34 8.47 18.22 62.28
CA THR A 34 8.94 19.59 62.62
C THR A 34 7.82 20.43 63.21
N SER A 35 8.15 21.23 64.22
CA SER A 35 7.18 22.11 64.89
C SER A 35 7.06 23.49 64.26
N ASN A 36 8.04 23.91 63.45
CA ASN A 36 8.01 25.19 62.74
C ASN A 36 8.80 25.12 61.42
N PRO A 37 8.12 25.12 60.24
CA PRO A 37 6.68 24.98 60.08
C PRO A 37 6.19 23.61 60.60
N VAL A 38 4.93 23.56 61.02
CA VAL A 38 4.29 22.31 61.46
C VAL A 38 4.24 21.33 60.30
N ASP A 39 4.92 20.21 60.44
CA ASP A 39 4.92 19.10 59.49
C ASP A 39 4.99 17.79 60.26
N PHE A 40 3.99 16.93 60.07
CA PHE A 40 3.92 15.64 60.76
C PHE A 40 4.74 14.56 60.08
N ARG A 41 5.25 14.80 58.86
CA ARG A 41 6.12 13.86 58.16
C ARG A 41 7.40 13.66 58.97
N PRO A 42 7.78 12.42 59.27
CA PRO A 42 9.05 12.14 59.92
C PRO A 42 10.23 12.84 59.24
N LEU A 43 11.16 13.35 60.04
CA LEU A 43 12.45 13.80 59.53
C LEU A 43 13.26 12.59 59.08
N ASP A 44 13.59 12.54 57.80
CA ASP A 44 14.43 11.48 57.24
C ASP A 44 15.89 11.73 57.64
N SER A 45 16.53 10.73 58.26
CA SER A 45 17.90 10.80 58.79
C SER A 45 18.57 9.44 58.67
N ILE A 46 19.89 9.35 58.45
CA ILE A 46 20.56 8.05 58.34
C ILE A 46 20.55 7.22 59.63
N PHE A 47 20.21 7.84 60.77
CA PHE A 47 20.09 7.22 62.09
C PHE A 47 18.92 7.82 62.89
N ARG A 48 18.51 7.14 63.98
CA ARG A 48 17.50 7.64 64.92
C ARG A 48 18.06 8.79 65.76
N ASN A 49 17.69 10.02 65.42
CA ASN A 49 18.14 11.24 66.08
C ASN A 49 17.21 11.58 67.26
N PRO A 50 17.68 11.50 68.52
CA PRO A 50 16.84 11.76 69.70
C PRO A 50 16.42 13.22 69.83
N SER A 51 17.20 14.16 69.27
CA SER A 51 16.96 15.60 69.38
C SER A 51 15.93 16.11 68.38
N THR A 52 15.84 15.47 67.22
CA THR A 52 14.91 15.87 66.15
C THR A 52 13.76 14.88 65.94
N GLY A 53 13.83 13.69 66.53
CA GLY A 53 12.85 12.61 66.29
C GLY A 53 13.01 11.91 64.94
N GLY A 54 13.98 12.34 64.13
CA GLY A 54 14.22 11.78 62.80
C GLY A 54 14.81 10.38 62.83
N PHE A 55 14.59 9.60 61.78
CA PHE A 55 15.09 8.23 61.65
C PHE A 55 15.22 7.80 60.19
N SER A 56 15.84 6.65 59.96
CA SER A 56 16.08 6.10 58.62
C SER A 56 14.77 5.89 57.88
N GLY A 57 14.62 6.60 56.76
CA GLY A 57 13.43 6.57 55.94
C GLY A 57 13.48 7.56 54.79
N ASN A 58 12.39 7.60 54.06
CA ASN A 58 12.12 8.56 52.98
C ASN A 58 10.65 9.03 53.05
N HIS A 59 10.16 9.33 54.25
CA HIS A 59 8.77 9.75 54.47
C HIS A 59 8.45 11.06 53.76
N ARG A 60 9.41 11.99 53.70
CA ARG A 60 9.22 13.28 53.03
C ARG A 60 9.17 13.17 51.52
N THR A 61 9.60 12.04 50.94
CA THR A 61 9.45 11.75 49.51
C THR A 61 8.14 11.04 49.19
N HIS A 62 7.49 10.42 50.19
CA HIS A 62 6.23 9.66 50.02
C HIS A 62 4.98 10.45 50.43
N LEU A 63 5.14 11.59 51.11
CA LEU A 63 4.05 12.44 51.57
C LEU A 63 4.32 13.89 51.17
N ASP A 64 3.31 14.57 50.60
CA ASP A 64 3.40 15.98 50.27
C ASP A 64 3.52 16.87 51.52
N SER A 65 4.14 18.03 51.37
CA SER A 65 4.28 19.03 52.43
C SER A 65 3.11 20.00 52.43
N PRO A 66 2.45 20.29 53.58
CA PRO A 66 2.53 19.60 54.87
C PRO A 66 1.59 18.38 54.94
N ALA A 67 1.96 17.32 55.68
CA ALA A 67 1.08 16.18 55.90
C ALA A 67 0.27 16.28 57.20
N SER A 68 -0.96 15.75 57.21
CA SER A 68 -1.82 15.59 58.39
C SER A 68 -1.75 14.18 58.97
N SER A 69 -2.31 13.95 60.18
CA SER A 69 -2.32 12.63 60.84
C SER A 69 -3.02 11.54 60.00
N THR A 70 -4.04 11.93 59.22
CA THR A 70 -4.77 11.07 58.30
C THR A 70 -3.88 10.57 57.17
N ALA A 71 -2.92 11.36 56.68
CA ALA A 71 -2.04 10.94 55.60
C ALA A 71 -1.17 9.72 56.00
N CYS A 72 -0.80 9.62 57.27
CA CYS A 72 -0.04 8.48 57.79
C CYS A 72 -0.85 7.17 57.77
N SER A 73 -2.19 7.24 57.79
CA SER A 73 -3.06 6.07 57.97
C SER A 73 -3.10 5.15 56.75
N ILE A 74 -2.66 5.67 55.60
CA ILE A 74 -2.45 4.93 54.35
C ILE A 74 -1.46 3.78 54.58
N CYS A 75 -0.40 4.06 55.35
CA CYS A 75 0.64 3.10 55.68
C CYS A 75 0.47 2.55 57.11
N HIS A 76 0.03 3.37 58.07
CA HIS A 76 -0.02 3.04 59.49
C HIS A 76 -1.47 3.05 60.02
N PRO A 77 -2.19 1.91 59.96
CA PRO A 77 -3.56 1.82 60.43
C PRO A 77 -3.74 2.37 61.84
N GLY A 78 -4.74 3.24 62.02
CA GLY A 78 -5.04 3.88 63.31
C GLY A 78 -4.25 5.16 63.61
N SER A 79 -3.34 5.61 62.74
CA SER A 79 -2.60 6.87 62.97
C SER A 79 -3.48 8.12 62.89
N GLY A 80 -4.62 8.06 62.18
CA GLY A 80 -5.51 9.20 61.97
C GLY A 80 -6.20 9.70 63.24
N SER A 81 -6.45 8.82 64.22
CA SER A 81 -7.05 9.17 65.50
C SER A 81 -6.03 9.65 66.54
N PHE A 82 -4.73 9.50 66.26
CA PHE A 82 -3.61 9.97 67.07
C PHE A 82 -3.81 9.77 68.59
N THR A 83 -3.66 8.54 69.06
CA THR A 83 -3.68 8.26 70.51
C THR A 83 -2.28 7.90 71.00
N SER A 84 -1.94 8.28 72.24
CA SER A 84 -0.65 7.93 72.87
C SER A 84 -0.44 6.43 73.03
N SER A 85 -1.50 5.63 72.87
CA SER A 85 -1.48 4.17 72.90
C SER A 85 -0.68 3.53 71.75
N HIS A 86 -0.33 4.28 70.70
CA HIS A 86 0.51 3.76 69.61
C HIS A 86 1.99 3.56 69.98
N ARG A 87 2.42 3.99 71.18
CA ARG A 87 3.76 3.74 71.74
C ARG A 87 3.87 2.33 72.35
N ASP A 88 3.43 1.31 71.62
CA ASP A 88 3.39 -0.09 72.07
C ASP A 88 4.64 -0.89 71.69
N GLY A 89 5.68 -0.21 71.20
CA GLY A 89 6.94 -0.83 70.76
C GLY A 89 6.83 -1.57 69.42
N LYS A 90 5.68 -1.50 68.73
CA LYS A 90 5.47 -2.14 67.43
C LYS A 90 5.38 -1.10 66.31
N LEU A 91 5.82 -1.47 65.12
CA LEU A 91 5.59 -0.73 63.90
C LEU A 91 4.44 -1.39 63.14
N LYS A 92 3.24 -0.81 63.23
CA LYS A 92 2.05 -1.29 62.53
C LYS A 92 2.03 -0.72 61.12
N ILE A 93 2.20 -1.56 60.11
CA ILE A 93 1.99 -1.18 58.72
C ILE A 93 0.79 -1.95 58.16
N SER A 94 0.02 -1.30 57.28
CA SER A 94 -1.14 -1.89 56.61
C SER A 94 -0.73 -3.11 55.81
N SER A 95 -1.53 -4.17 55.90
CA SER A 95 -1.41 -5.36 55.04
C SER A 95 -1.97 -5.13 53.64
N ARG A 96 -2.54 -3.95 53.37
CA ARG A 96 -3.09 -3.50 52.09
C ARG A 96 -2.82 -2.01 51.92
N ILE A 97 -1.54 -1.63 51.83
CA ILE A 97 -1.16 -0.22 51.69
C ILE A 97 -1.90 0.38 50.49
N ASN A 98 -2.55 1.52 50.73
CA ASN A 98 -3.35 2.23 49.73
C ASN A 98 -4.40 1.34 49.02
N ASN A 99 -5.13 0.53 49.81
CA ASN A 99 -6.17 -0.39 49.33
C ASN A 99 -5.66 -1.39 48.28
N SER A 100 -4.48 -1.97 48.50
CA SER A 100 -3.96 -2.97 47.56
C SER A 100 -4.88 -4.18 47.39
N PRO A 101 -5.20 -4.59 46.13
CA PRO A 101 -5.93 -5.82 45.86
C PRO A 101 -5.18 -7.04 46.39
N ASN A 102 -3.85 -7.00 46.30
CA ASN A 102 -2.97 -8.01 46.86
C ASN A 102 -2.60 -7.68 48.31
N THR A 103 -2.31 -8.73 49.10
CA THR A 103 -1.79 -8.55 50.45
C THR A 103 -0.33 -8.09 50.38
N THR A 104 -0.04 -6.95 51.00
CA THR A 104 1.30 -6.39 51.18
C THR A 104 2.07 -7.20 52.22
N TYR A 105 3.32 -7.56 51.91
CA TYR A 105 4.23 -8.24 52.84
C TYR A 105 5.63 -7.64 52.78
N TYR A 106 6.40 -7.86 53.85
CA TYR A 106 7.72 -7.25 54.06
C TYR A 106 8.82 -8.33 54.15
N PRO A 107 9.56 -8.60 53.06
CA PRO A 107 10.57 -9.66 53.02
C PRO A 107 11.66 -9.57 54.09
N ALA A 108 12.05 -8.37 54.48
CA ALA A 108 13.04 -8.15 55.53
C ALA A 108 12.53 -8.47 56.95
N TYR A 109 11.24 -8.77 57.10
CA TYR A 109 10.56 -9.00 58.38
C TYR A 109 9.73 -10.29 58.32
N ASP A 110 10.35 -11.39 57.92
CA ASP A 110 9.76 -12.74 57.85
C ASP A 110 8.46 -12.81 57.03
N ASN A 111 8.35 -12.01 55.97
CA ASN A 111 7.13 -11.86 55.16
C ASN A 111 5.87 -11.54 55.99
N ASN A 112 6.04 -10.83 57.10
CA ASN A 112 4.92 -10.39 57.92
C ASN A 112 4.02 -9.45 57.09
N THR A 113 2.72 -9.48 57.36
CA THR A 113 1.71 -8.64 56.72
C THR A 113 1.30 -7.46 57.61
N SER A 114 1.64 -7.48 58.91
CA SER A 114 1.36 -6.38 59.84
C SER A 114 2.23 -6.42 61.10
N ALA A 115 2.46 -5.28 61.74
CA ALA A 115 2.98 -5.15 63.11
C ALA A 115 4.21 -6.01 63.48
N TRP A 116 5.41 -5.41 63.46
CA TRP A 116 6.64 -6.03 63.97
C TRP A 116 7.27 -5.18 65.08
N SER A 117 8.21 -5.76 65.83
CA SER A 117 8.90 -5.06 66.92
C SER A 117 9.82 -3.95 66.39
N GLN A 118 9.79 -2.77 67.02
CA GLN A 118 10.76 -1.72 66.74
C GLN A 118 12.11 -2.06 67.36
N THR A 119 13.20 -1.85 66.63
CA THR A 119 14.58 -2.04 67.11
C THR A 119 15.38 -0.73 67.01
N ALA A 120 16.47 -0.62 67.77
CA ALA A 120 17.35 0.56 67.72
C ALA A 120 18.13 0.65 66.39
N THR A 121 18.33 -0.47 65.71
CA THR A 121 18.99 -0.58 64.41
C THR A 121 18.06 -1.31 63.43
N PRO A 122 17.02 -0.64 62.90
CA PRO A 122 16.05 -1.27 62.04
C PRO A 122 16.71 -1.69 60.71
N ALA A 123 16.46 -2.93 60.28
CA ALA A 123 16.89 -3.40 58.97
C ALA A 123 15.98 -2.78 57.90
N MET A 124 16.51 -1.91 57.06
CA MET A 124 15.72 -1.36 55.96
C MET A 124 15.40 -2.47 54.96
N GLY A 125 14.15 -2.52 54.50
CA GLY A 125 13.66 -3.57 53.62
C GLY A 125 12.81 -3.01 52.48
N ALA A 126 12.59 -3.82 51.46
CA ALA A 126 11.61 -3.55 50.42
C ALA A 126 10.21 -3.94 50.87
N CYS A 127 9.19 -3.38 50.21
CA CYS A 127 7.80 -3.79 50.31
C CYS A 127 7.43 -4.56 49.04
N ALA A 128 6.62 -5.61 49.16
CA ALA A 128 6.04 -6.31 48.01
C ALA A 128 4.52 -6.12 47.97
N ASN A 129 3.92 -6.19 46.78
CA ASN A 129 2.48 -6.03 46.57
C ASN A 129 1.94 -4.71 47.13
N VAL A 130 2.62 -3.60 46.81
CA VAL A 130 2.14 -2.25 47.11
C VAL A 130 1.61 -1.60 45.85
N ASN A 131 0.39 -1.07 45.92
CA ASN A 131 -0.26 -0.38 44.79
C ASN A 131 0.59 0.74 44.19
N CYS A 132 1.20 1.57 45.03
CA CYS A 132 2.04 2.69 44.59
C CYS A 132 3.30 2.26 43.83
N HIS A 133 3.72 0.99 44.00
CA HIS A 133 4.86 0.38 43.32
C HIS A 133 4.41 -0.70 42.33
N PHE A 134 3.20 -0.58 41.77
CA PHE A 134 2.68 -1.46 40.72
C PHE A 134 2.71 -2.94 41.09
N GLU A 135 2.49 -3.25 42.38
CA GLU A 135 2.49 -4.62 42.91
C GLU A 135 3.79 -5.38 42.69
N THR A 136 4.89 -4.65 42.52
CA THR A 136 6.24 -5.20 42.43
C THR A 136 7.01 -5.02 43.73
N ILE A 137 8.19 -5.63 43.81
CA ILE A 137 9.11 -5.37 44.92
C ILE A 137 9.62 -3.93 44.78
N SER A 138 9.38 -3.11 45.80
CA SER A 138 9.86 -1.73 45.84
C SER A 138 11.39 -1.68 45.99
N PRO A 139 12.02 -0.53 45.70
CA PRO A 139 13.34 -0.25 46.25
C PRO A 139 13.34 -0.40 47.78
N VAL A 140 14.51 -0.67 48.35
CA VAL A 140 14.69 -0.74 49.80
C VAL A 140 14.32 0.61 50.43
N TRP A 141 13.54 0.60 51.50
CA TRP A 141 13.17 1.82 52.23
C TRP A 141 14.40 2.64 52.61
N ALA A 142 14.31 3.97 52.56
CA ALA A 142 15.43 4.91 52.72
C ALA A 142 16.51 4.89 51.62
N SER A 143 16.31 4.17 50.51
CA SER A 143 17.20 4.30 49.34
C SER A 143 17.12 5.69 48.70
N ALA A 144 18.22 6.12 48.06
CA ALA A 144 18.33 7.39 47.35
C ALA A 144 17.26 7.53 46.22
N PRO A 145 16.35 8.52 46.29
CA PRO A 145 15.26 8.67 45.32
C PRO A 145 15.74 9.04 43.91
N GLU A 146 16.88 9.73 43.78
CA GLU A 146 17.48 10.14 42.50
C GLU A 146 17.91 8.97 41.59
N LEU A 147 17.98 7.75 42.13
CA LEU A 147 18.25 6.54 41.34
C LEU A 147 16.99 5.98 40.66
N THR A 148 15.81 6.54 40.94
CA THR A 148 14.54 6.09 40.35
C THR A 148 14.33 6.73 38.97
N THR A 149 14.39 5.91 37.93
CA THR A 149 14.14 6.32 36.54
C THR A 149 12.81 5.76 36.04
N CYS A 150 12.35 6.17 34.85
CA CYS A 150 11.18 5.56 34.22
C CYS A 150 11.30 4.04 34.11
N SER A 151 12.51 3.54 33.83
CA SER A 151 12.83 2.12 33.70
C SER A 151 12.72 1.37 35.03
N THR A 152 12.85 2.06 36.16
CA THR A 152 12.67 1.47 37.49
C THR A 152 11.24 0.99 37.73
N CYS A 153 10.24 1.60 37.06
CA CYS A 153 8.83 1.23 37.25
C CYS A 153 8.17 0.65 35.99
N HIS A 154 8.48 1.19 34.81
CA HIS A 154 7.77 0.88 33.56
C HIS A 154 8.54 -0.05 32.61
N GLY A 155 9.87 -0.15 32.73
CA GLY A 155 10.73 -0.66 31.65
C GLY A 155 10.91 0.37 30.51
N ALA A 156 11.95 0.24 29.68
CA ALA A 156 12.22 1.16 28.57
C ALA A 156 12.42 0.41 27.23
N PRO A 157 11.49 0.53 26.26
CA PRO A 157 10.14 1.13 26.39
C PRO A 157 9.27 0.33 27.38
N PRO A 158 8.09 0.86 27.80
CA PRO A 158 7.14 0.10 28.63
C PRO A 158 6.61 -1.13 27.89
N SER A 159 7.39 -2.20 27.82
CA SER A 159 7.17 -3.32 26.91
C SER A 159 6.37 -4.45 27.53
N GLY A 160 5.93 -4.30 28.78
CA GLY A 160 5.33 -5.34 29.61
C GLY A 160 6.25 -6.55 29.80
N THR A 161 6.26 -7.08 31.01
CA THR A 161 6.98 -8.31 31.40
C THR A 161 8.46 -8.37 30.97
N VAL A 162 9.33 -7.71 31.74
CA VAL A 162 10.67 -8.24 31.99
C VAL A 162 10.63 -9.04 33.29
N SER A 163 11.47 -10.07 33.44
CA SER A 163 11.46 -11.01 34.59
C SER A 163 11.57 -10.37 35.99
N ALA A 164 11.88 -9.08 36.09
CA ALA A 164 11.97 -8.32 37.34
C ALA A 164 10.72 -7.44 37.62
N TYR A 165 9.87 -7.19 36.62
CA TYR A 165 8.69 -6.32 36.72
C TYR A 165 7.56 -6.87 35.85
N SER A 166 6.49 -7.35 36.50
CA SER A 166 5.18 -7.52 35.85
C SER A 166 4.49 -6.17 35.76
N GLY A 167 5.03 -5.22 34.99
CA GLY A 167 4.24 -4.05 34.58
C GLY A 167 3.00 -4.54 33.83
N GLY A 168 1.87 -3.85 33.98
CA GLY A 168 0.60 -4.18 33.32
C GLY A 168 0.73 -4.43 31.81
N ALA A 169 -0.31 -4.95 31.18
CA ALA A 169 -0.23 -5.40 29.79
C ALA A 169 0.39 -4.31 28.87
N ALA A 170 1.52 -4.63 28.23
CA ALA A 170 2.31 -3.72 27.40
C ALA A 170 1.50 -3.01 26.31
N GLY A 171 0.47 -3.72 25.83
CA GLY A 171 -0.29 -3.38 24.65
C GLY A 171 0.63 -3.07 23.48
N SER A 172 0.53 -1.86 22.92
CA SER A 172 1.20 -1.48 21.68
C SER A 172 2.46 -0.60 21.86
N HIS A 173 3.02 -0.47 23.06
CA HIS A 173 4.21 0.40 23.28
C HIS A 173 5.38 0.02 22.39
N ALA A 174 5.71 -1.27 22.25
CA ALA A 174 6.83 -1.73 21.41
C ALA A 174 6.68 -1.29 19.94
N LYS A 175 5.45 -1.25 19.42
CA LYS A 175 5.18 -0.74 18.07
C LYS A 175 5.36 0.77 17.96
N HIS A 176 4.96 1.53 18.97
CA HIS A 176 5.13 2.98 18.98
C HIS A 176 6.58 3.40 19.18
N ASP A 177 7.35 2.63 19.97
CA ASP A 177 8.78 2.89 20.20
C ASP A 177 9.62 2.76 18.92
N GLN A 178 9.19 1.93 17.95
CA GLN A 178 9.78 1.90 16.60
C GLN A 178 9.71 3.24 15.86
N TYR A 179 8.69 4.06 16.16
CA TYR A 179 8.48 5.37 15.54
C TYR A 179 8.95 6.53 16.42
N TYR A 180 8.84 6.38 17.74
CA TYR A 180 9.15 7.40 18.73
C TYR A 180 10.00 6.82 19.87
N PRO A 181 11.28 6.53 19.61
CA PRO A 181 12.13 5.83 20.57
C PRO A 181 12.48 6.69 21.79
N GLY A 182 12.49 6.08 22.97
CA GLY A 182 13.06 6.67 24.19
C GLY A 182 12.08 7.51 25.03
N ALA A 183 12.42 7.67 26.31
CA ALA A 183 11.50 8.17 27.34
C ALA A 183 10.99 9.61 27.10
N SER A 184 11.76 10.45 26.41
CA SER A 184 11.33 11.82 26.07
C SER A 184 10.14 11.87 25.11
N ASN A 185 9.84 10.75 24.43
CA ASN A 185 8.70 10.62 23.53
C ASN A 185 7.42 10.14 24.23
N CYS A 186 7.50 9.62 25.45
CA CYS A 186 6.30 9.23 26.21
C CYS A 186 5.35 10.43 26.38
N LYS A 187 5.88 11.66 26.48
CA LYS A 187 5.09 12.90 26.58
C LYS A 187 4.21 13.21 25.37
N LYS A 188 4.41 12.49 24.25
CA LYS A 188 3.52 12.57 23.08
C LYS A 188 2.12 12.03 23.37
N CYS A 189 2.01 11.15 24.36
CA CYS A 189 0.75 10.55 24.80
C CYS A 189 0.48 10.74 26.29
N HIS A 190 1.51 10.86 27.14
CA HIS A 190 1.38 10.95 28.60
C HIS A 190 1.95 12.27 29.14
N PRO A 191 1.11 13.30 29.43
CA PRO A 191 1.60 14.65 29.74
C PRO A 191 2.35 14.78 31.09
N ASP A 192 2.17 13.83 32.03
CA ASP A 192 2.65 13.95 33.41
C ASP A 192 3.87 13.06 33.73
N ASN A 193 4.61 12.58 32.73
CA ASN A 193 5.70 11.59 32.94
C ASN A 193 7.10 12.20 33.19
N ALA A 194 7.20 13.49 33.50
CA ALA A 194 8.48 14.19 33.63
C ALA A 194 9.05 14.26 35.05
N THR A 195 8.30 13.91 36.10
CA THR A 195 8.72 14.07 37.51
C THR A 195 8.30 12.88 38.38
N PHE A 196 8.98 12.70 39.52
CA PHE A 196 8.66 11.65 40.51
C PHE A 196 7.27 11.81 41.15
N ALA A 197 6.70 13.02 41.15
CA ALA A 197 5.32 13.27 41.61
C ALA A 197 4.28 12.42 40.86
N HIS A 198 4.62 11.91 39.67
CA HIS A 198 3.77 10.96 38.96
C HIS A 198 3.61 9.62 39.70
N ALA A 199 4.65 9.16 40.41
CA ALA A 199 4.71 7.86 41.05
C ALA A 199 3.96 7.84 42.40
N THR A 200 3.98 8.95 43.14
CA THR A 200 3.32 9.08 44.46
C THR A 200 1.79 9.14 44.38
N SER A 201 1.22 9.26 43.18
CA SER A 201 -0.21 9.35 42.91
C SER A 201 -0.79 8.12 42.21
N ALA A 202 -0.01 7.04 42.03
CA ALA A 202 -0.52 5.78 41.50
C ALA A 202 -1.66 5.27 42.41
N VAL A 203 -2.85 5.14 41.82
CA VAL A 203 -4.20 4.86 42.37
C VAL A 203 -5.03 6.09 42.79
N ASN A 204 -4.43 7.27 42.99
CA ASN A 204 -5.18 8.51 43.22
C ASN A 204 -5.54 9.26 41.93
N ARG A 205 -5.09 8.76 40.78
CA ARG A 205 -5.45 9.30 39.48
C ARG A 205 -5.38 8.25 38.38
N ASP A 206 -6.22 8.46 37.39
CA ASP A 206 -6.24 7.74 36.13
C ASP A 206 -4.93 7.95 35.34
N LEU A 207 -4.56 6.97 34.51
CA LEU A 207 -3.58 7.14 33.45
C LEU A 207 -3.96 8.37 32.62
N LYS A 208 -3.08 9.35 32.55
CA LYS A 208 -3.33 10.52 31.70
C LYS A 208 -2.88 10.21 30.28
N ILE A 209 -3.85 10.19 29.36
CA ILE A 209 -3.61 10.12 27.93
C ILE A 209 -4.06 11.44 27.30
N SER A 210 -3.16 12.10 26.58
CA SER A 210 -3.43 13.35 25.87
C SER A 210 -2.67 13.37 24.56
N PHE A 211 -3.37 13.76 23.49
CA PHE A 211 -2.80 13.94 22.15
C PHE A 211 -2.51 15.42 21.84
N ALA A 212 -2.35 16.25 22.87
CA ALA A 212 -2.04 17.68 22.72
C ALA A 212 -0.69 17.94 22.05
N ALA A 213 0.29 17.05 22.24
CA ALA A 213 1.61 17.18 21.66
C ALA A 213 1.65 16.89 20.16
N ALA A 214 2.66 17.42 19.47
CA ALA A 214 2.94 17.08 18.09
C ALA A 214 3.28 15.58 17.94
N PRO A 215 2.77 14.89 16.90
CA PRO A 215 2.13 15.47 15.70
C PRO A 215 0.63 15.71 15.79
N ASN A 216 -0.06 15.25 16.84
CA ASN A 216 -1.51 15.25 16.89
C ASN A 216 -2.12 16.63 17.19
N ASN A 217 -1.39 17.50 17.92
CA ASN A 217 -1.78 18.90 18.17
C ASN A 217 -3.21 19.04 18.72
N GLY A 218 -3.62 18.14 19.60
CA GLY A 218 -4.95 18.11 20.23
C GLY A 218 -5.97 17.22 19.51
N SER A 219 -5.62 16.62 18.37
CA SER A 219 -6.49 15.70 17.63
C SER A 219 -6.43 14.27 18.17
N GLY A 220 -7.60 13.66 18.32
CA GLY A 220 -7.75 12.25 18.63
C GLY A 220 -8.17 11.95 20.06
N SER A 221 -8.52 10.69 20.32
CA SER A 221 -9.04 10.22 21.61
C SER A 221 -8.68 8.77 21.86
N TYR A 222 -8.69 8.40 23.15
CA TYR A 222 -8.56 7.03 23.63
C TYR A 222 -9.80 6.70 24.48
N THR A 223 -10.42 5.55 24.24
CA THR A 223 -11.70 5.18 24.88
C THR A 223 -11.58 4.12 25.96
N GLY A 224 -10.37 3.66 26.28
CA GLY A 224 -10.17 2.58 27.25
C GLY A 224 -10.26 3.10 28.68
N PRO A 225 -10.48 2.21 29.66
CA PRO A 225 -10.33 2.56 31.05
C PRO A 225 -8.89 3.03 31.33
N LEU A 226 -8.77 3.91 32.31
CA LEU A 226 -7.51 4.55 32.70
C LEU A 226 -7.13 4.23 34.15
N ASN A 227 -7.96 3.46 34.85
CA ASN A 227 -7.81 3.10 36.26
C ASN A 227 -7.58 1.59 36.49
N ASP A 228 -7.38 0.83 35.42
CA ASP A 228 -7.22 -0.62 35.39
C ASP A 228 -5.79 -1.03 34.98
N TYR A 229 -4.77 -0.37 35.55
CA TYR A 229 -3.37 -0.55 35.16
C TYR A 229 -2.53 -1.40 36.11
N LEU A 230 -3.11 -1.88 37.23
CA LEU A 230 -2.38 -2.76 38.14
C LEU A 230 -2.32 -4.19 37.57
N PRO A 231 -1.23 -4.94 37.84
CA PRO A 231 -1.08 -6.31 37.34
C PRO A 231 -2.16 -7.28 37.85
N SER A 232 -2.68 -7.09 39.07
CA SER A 232 -3.79 -7.91 39.61
C SER A 232 -5.14 -7.60 38.97
N GLN A 233 -5.28 -6.51 38.22
CA GLN A 233 -6.53 -6.10 37.62
C GLN A 233 -6.69 -6.73 36.24
N ASN A 234 -7.94 -6.88 35.79
CA ASN A 234 -8.22 -7.23 34.41
C ASN A 234 -8.06 -5.98 33.53
N ASN A 235 -6.88 -5.81 32.93
CA ASN A 235 -6.60 -4.64 32.09
C ASN A 235 -7.35 -4.75 30.75
N ILE A 236 -8.22 -3.80 30.44
CA ILE A 236 -8.99 -3.74 29.20
C ILE A 236 -8.45 -2.62 28.32
N PHE A 237 -8.12 -2.93 27.07
CA PHE A 237 -7.61 -1.92 26.15
C PHE A 237 -8.71 -1.17 25.41
N GLY A 238 -8.46 0.11 25.18
CA GLY A 238 -9.32 1.02 24.44
C GLY A 238 -8.97 1.18 22.97
N ASN A 239 -9.78 1.99 22.29
CA ASN A 239 -9.59 2.33 20.89
C ASN A 239 -9.00 3.75 20.75
N CYS A 240 -8.10 3.91 19.80
CA CYS A 240 -7.55 5.17 19.36
C CYS A 240 -8.26 5.64 18.07
N THR A 241 -8.72 6.89 18.02
CA THR A 241 -9.36 7.45 16.82
C THR A 241 -8.89 8.86 16.53
N ALA A 242 -9.00 9.30 15.27
CA ALA A 242 -8.74 10.67 14.81
C ALA A 242 -7.35 11.24 15.18
N THR A 243 -6.32 10.38 15.23
CA THR A 243 -4.93 10.79 15.39
C THR A 243 -4.24 10.87 14.03
N TYR A 244 -3.10 11.53 13.95
CA TYR A 244 -2.29 11.59 12.73
C TYR A 244 -1.89 10.19 12.23
N CYS A 245 -1.30 9.37 13.11
CA CYS A 245 -0.78 8.04 12.75
C CYS A 245 -1.88 7.00 12.50
N HIS A 246 -3.03 7.11 13.16
CA HIS A 246 -4.20 6.27 12.93
C HIS A 246 -5.23 7.01 12.09
N SER A 247 -4.84 7.37 10.87
CA SER A 247 -5.71 7.98 9.87
C SER A 247 -5.35 7.51 8.46
N PRO A 248 -6.21 7.76 7.46
CA PRO A 248 -5.89 7.46 6.06
C PRO A 248 -4.77 8.33 5.46
N GLY A 249 -4.23 9.31 6.20
CA GLY A 249 -3.17 10.21 5.72
C GLY A 249 -3.60 11.17 4.61
N ASN A 250 -4.90 11.37 4.38
CA ASN A 250 -5.43 12.17 3.27
C ASN A 250 -5.65 13.66 3.59
N LYS A 251 -5.46 14.08 4.85
CA LYS A 251 -5.62 15.45 5.32
C LYS A 251 -4.40 15.93 6.10
N ALA A 252 -4.09 17.22 6.01
CA ALA A 252 -3.00 17.84 6.77
C ALA A 252 -3.38 18.10 8.25
N THR A 253 -4.66 18.36 8.51
CA THR A 253 -5.27 18.60 9.83
C THR A 253 -6.64 17.92 9.90
N SER A 254 -7.23 17.82 11.09
CA SER A 254 -8.57 17.23 11.31
C SER A 254 -8.69 15.82 10.73
N TYR A 255 -7.89 14.91 11.29
CA TYR A 255 -7.69 13.56 10.78
C TYR A 255 -8.98 12.73 10.87
N ASN A 256 -9.26 11.97 9.82
CA ASN A 256 -10.34 10.99 9.83
C ASN A 256 -9.94 9.76 10.64
N ALA A 257 -10.92 9.04 11.16
CA ALA A 257 -10.71 7.72 11.73
C ALA A 257 -10.10 6.76 10.68
N PRO A 258 -9.27 5.79 11.12
CA PRO A 258 -8.79 4.74 10.23
C PRO A 258 -9.96 3.84 9.78
N LYS A 259 -9.78 3.12 8.69
CA LYS A 259 -10.80 2.20 8.16
C LYS A 259 -11.10 1.07 9.13
N GLN A 260 -10.07 0.51 9.73
CA GLN A 260 -10.16 -0.44 10.83
C GLN A 260 -9.86 0.28 12.14
N THR A 261 -10.71 0.10 13.14
CA THR A 261 -10.53 0.66 14.48
C THR A 261 -9.16 0.27 15.03
N ALA A 262 -8.36 1.27 15.43
CA ALA A 262 -7.06 1.04 16.03
C ALA A 262 -7.21 0.75 17.53
N THR A 263 -7.31 -0.53 17.90
CA THR A 263 -7.36 -0.96 19.31
C THR A 263 -5.96 -1.09 19.88
N TRP A 264 -5.73 -0.56 21.09
CA TRP A 264 -4.46 -0.73 21.79
C TRP A 264 -4.24 -2.22 22.14
N GLY A 265 -3.02 -2.72 21.94
CA GLY A 265 -2.73 -4.16 21.99
C GLY A 265 -3.16 -4.94 20.74
N GLY A 266 -3.85 -4.32 19.78
CA GLY A 266 -4.25 -4.92 18.52
C GLY A 266 -3.16 -4.85 17.43
N THR A 267 -3.51 -5.36 16.24
CA THR A 267 -2.68 -5.25 15.02
C THR A 267 -3.38 -4.39 13.99
N LEU A 268 -2.63 -3.51 13.32
CA LEU A 268 -3.13 -2.67 12.23
C LEU A 268 -2.14 -2.68 11.07
N GLY A 269 -2.54 -3.27 9.94
CA GLY A 269 -1.77 -3.25 8.70
C GLY A 269 -2.06 -2.01 7.84
N CYS A 270 -1.36 -1.86 6.72
CA CYS A 270 -1.57 -0.73 5.79
C CYS A 270 -3.03 -0.59 5.38
N GLY A 271 -3.70 -1.70 5.06
CA GLY A 271 -5.12 -1.76 4.67
C GLY A 271 -6.11 -1.36 5.78
N GLY A 272 -5.64 -1.27 7.02
CA GLY A 272 -6.43 -0.79 8.16
C GLY A 272 -6.50 0.73 8.25
N CYS A 273 -5.49 1.44 7.74
CA CYS A 273 -5.48 2.89 7.66
C CYS A 273 -5.80 3.39 6.26
N HIS A 274 -5.13 2.81 5.25
CA HIS A 274 -5.28 3.14 3.84
C HIS A 274 -6.20 2.13 3.17
N GLU A 275 -6.92 2.56 2.14
CA GLU A 275 -7.58 1.60 1.25
C GLU A 275 -6.53 0.78 0.49
N ALA A 276 -6.80 -0.51 0.28
CA ALA A 276 -5.93 -1.37 -0.54
C ALA A 276 -5.76 -0.80 -1.96
N ALA A 277 -6.83 -0.19 -2.48
CA ALA A 277 -6.78 0.71 -3.63
C ALA A 277 -7.41 2.05 -3.24
N PRO A 278 -6.61 3.11 -2.95
CA PRO A 278 -7.16 4.42 -2.66
C PRO A 278 -8.11 4.90 -3.76
N VAL A 279 -9.24 5.46 -3.37
CA VAL A 279 -10.21 6.05 -4.32
C VAL A 279 -9.77 7.43 -4.81
N THR A 280 -8.73 7.99 -4.22
CA THR A 280 -8.21 9.32 -4.54
C THR A 280 -7.37 9.31 -5.81
N GLY A 281 -7.63 10.23 -6.74
CA GLY A 281 -6.80 10.43 -7.93
C GLY A 281 -6.90 9.24 -8.89
N SER A 282 -5.77 8.81 -9.45
CA SER A 282 -5.73 7.69 -10.42
C SER A 282 -5.33 6.34 -9.82
N HIS A 283 -5.31 6.20 -8.48
CA HIS A 283 -4.91 4.95 -7.83
C HIS A 283 -5.74 3.76 -8.31
N ARG A 284 -7.07 3.88 -8.38
CA ARG A 284 -7.92 2.80 -8.89
C ARG A 284 -7.49 2.33 -10.29
N THR A 285 -7.17 3.24 -11.20
CA THR A 285 -6.71 2.88 -12.55
C THR A 285 -5.40 2.10 -12.56
N HIS A 286 -4.54 2.29 -11.56
CA HIS A 286 -3.23 1.63 -11.49
C HIS A 286 -3.22 0.39 -10.60
N LEU A 287 -4.08 0.33 -9.58
CA LEU A 287 -4.06 -0.70 -8.54
C LEU A 287 -5.14 -1.76 -8.75
N ASP A 288 -6.23 -1.44 -9.45
CA ASP A 288 -7.34 -2.37 -9.67
C ASP A 288 -7.05 -3.19 -10.94
N PRO A 289 -6.97 -4.55 -10.85
CA PRO A 289 -6.75 -5.40 -12.00
C PRO A 289 -7.80 -5.20 -13.11
N ALA A 290 -9.03 -4.81 -12.77
CA ALA A 290 -10.08 -4.55 -13.76
C ALA A 290 -9.76 -3.35 -14.67
N TYR A 291 -8.92 -2.42 -14.20
CA TYR A 291 -8.50 -1.23 -14.95
C TYR A 291 -7.03 -1.28 -15.38
N SER A 292 -6.25 -2.17 -14.78
CA SER A 292 -4.83 -2.40 -15.07
C SER A 292 -4.62 -3.66 -15.93
N TYR A 293 -5.66 -4.11 -16.62
CA TYR A 293 -5.64 -5.28 -17.52
C TYR A 293 -5.07 -6.55 -16.88
N GLY A 294 -5.45 -6.81 -15.63
CA GLY A 294 -5.01 -7.97 -14.84
C GLY A 294 -3.73 -7.77 -14.05
N VAL A 295 -3.06 -6.61 -14.16
CA VAL A 295 -1.71 -6.39 -13.62
C VAL A 295 -1.66 -5.14 -12.74
N PRO A 296 -1.99 -5.26 -11.45
CA PRO A 296 -1.88 -4.15 -10.51
C PRO A 296 -0.45 -3.61 -10.42
N VAL A 297 -0.30 -2.31 -10.67
CA VAL A 297 0.91 -1.58 -10.28
C VAL A 297 0.97 -1.55 -8.76
N THR A 298 2.10 -1.91 -8.16
CA THR A 298 2.26 -1.84 -6.70
C THR A 298 2.56 -0.41 -6.24
N CYS A 299 2.21 -0.06 -5.00
CA CYS A 299 2.49 1.28 -4.44
C CYS A 299 3.98 1.65 -4.51
N HIS A 300 4.88 0.66 -4.40
CA HIS A 300 6.32 0.85 -4.49
C HIS A 300 6.75 1.57 -5.77
N LYS A 301 6.09 1.32 -6.92
CA LYS A 301 6.47 1.95 -8.20
C LYS A 301 6.39 3.48 -8.16
N CYS A 302 5.52 4.06 -7.33
CA CYS A 302 5.30 5.50 -7.21
C CYS A 302 5.69 6.10 -5.85
N HIS A 303 5.87 5.25 -4.83
CA HIS A 303 6.16 5.64 -3.45
C HIS A 303 7.40 4.92 -2.91
N ALA A 304 8.40 4.68 -3.75
CA ALA A 304 9.58 3.84 -3.47
C ALA A 304 10.36 4.27 -2.21
N ALA A 305 10.39 5.59 -1.94
CA ALA A 305 11.03 6.14 -0.75
C ALA A 305 10.25 5.88 0.56
N THR A 306 8.99 5.43 0.48
CA THR A 306 8.13 5.18 1.65
C THR A 306 7.82 3.70 1.87
N VAL A 307 7.65 2.95 0.78
CA VAL A 307 7.22 1.55 0.79
C VAL A 307 8.19 0.69 -0.01
N THR A 308 8.48 -0.51 0.47
CA THR A 308 9.27 -1.55 -0.22
C THR A 308 8.42 -2.30 -1.26
N PRO A 309 9.02 -3.07 -2.19
CA PRO A 309 8.26 -3.96 -3.08
C PRO A 309 7.36 -4.95 -2.33
N GLY A 310 7.75 -5.37 -1.12
CA GLY A 310 6.98 -6.26 -0.24
C GLY A 310 5.86 -5.57 0.54
N MET A 311 5.49 -4.33 0.21
CA MET A 311 4.44 -3.55 0.87
C MET A 311 4.67 -3.32 2.37
N THR A 312 5.94 -3.18 2.77
CA THR A 312 6.33 -2.74 4.12
C THR A 312 6.89 -1.31 4.07
N ILE A 313 6.89 -0.61 5.21
CA ILE A 313 7.46 0.75 5.30
C ILE A 313 8.98 0.65 5.13
N SER A 314 9.53 1.31 4.11
CA SER A 314 10.97 1.34 3.87
C SER A 314 11.68 2.38 4.75
N THR A 315 11.08 3.56 4.90
CA THR A 315 11.63 4.67 5.69
C THR A 315 10.55 5.25 6.59
N THR A 316 10.64 5.00 7.91
CA THR A 316 9.65 5.48 8.89
C THR A 316 9.54 7.00 8.91
N MET A 317 10.64 7.73 8.73
CA MET A 317 10.64 9.20 8.66
C MET A 317 9.75 9.73 7.53
N ASN A 318 9.74 9.08 6.36
CA ASN A 318 8.88 9.47 5.24
C ASN A 318 7.40 9.17 5.54
N HIS A 319 7.11 8.08 6.23
CA HIS A 319 5.74 7.77 6.65
C HIS A 319 5.20 8.73 7.73
N LEU A 320 6.08 9.32 8.56
CA LEU A 320 5.74 10.22 9.66
C LEU A 320 5.77 11.73 9.33
N ASN A 321 6.27 12.13 8.16
CA ASN A 321 6.55 13.53 7.86
C ASN A 321 5.33 14.39 7.51
N LYS A 322 4.11 13.83 7.58
CA LYS A 322 2.83 14.48 7.21
C LYS A 322 2.70 14.87 5.74
N LEU A 323 3.55 14.33 4.87
CA LEU A 323 3.58 14.65 3.44
C LEU A 323 3.26 13.41 2.60
N VAL A 324 2.76 13.64 1.39
CA VAL A 324 2.70 12.62 0.36
C VAL A 324 4.04 12.63 -0.36
N ASN A 325 4.84 11.58 -0.15
CA ASN A 325 6.15 11.41 -0.79
C ASN A 325 5.95 10.68 -2.13
N VAL A 326 6.14 11.36 -3.25
CA VAL A 326 6.11 10.77 -4.59
C VAL A 326 7.56 10.51 -5.01
N ALA A 327 7.89 9.23 -5.17
CA ALA A 327 9.22 8.77 -5.51
C ALA A 327 9.08 7.57 -6.44
N PHE A 328 9.33 7.77 -7.72
CA PHE A 328 9.31 6.66 -8.66
C PHE A 328 10.47 5.72 -8.36
N ASP A 329 10.23 4.42 -8.40
CA ASP A 329 11.27 3.42 -8.18
C ASP A 329 12.30 3.49 -9.33
N SER A 330 13.59 3.53 -8.99
CA SER A 330 14.70 3.65 -9.95
C SER A 330 14.87 2.42 -10.85
N THR A 331 14.30 1.27 -10.47
CA THR A 331 14.24 0.07 -11.31
C THR A 331 13.04 0.08 -12.26
N THR A 332 12.14 1.05 -12.10
CA THR A 332 11.06 1.28 -13.06
C THR A 332 11.58 2.08 -14.25
N THR A 333 10.79 2.02 -15.31
CA THR A 333 11.00 2.75 -16.54
C THR A 333 10.74 4.27 -16.41
N ALA A 334 10.49 4.79 -15.21
CA ALA A 334 10.29 6.20 -14.91
C ALA A 334 11.60 6.93 -14.52
N VAL A 335 12.70 6.60 -15.19
CA VAL A 335 14.02 7.21 -14.93
C VAL A 335 13.94 8.72 -15.19
N PHE A 336 14.28 9.54 -14.18
CA PHE A 336 14.05 10.99 -14.16
C PHE A 336 12.59 11.43 -14.28
N GLY A 337 11.64 10.59 -13.84
CA GLY A 337 10.23 10.92 -13.78
C GLY A 337 9.97 12.14 -12.90
N LYS A 338 9.06 12.99 -13.35
CA LYS A 338 8.65 14.21 -12.65
C LYS A 338 7.19 14.16 -12.26
N TYR A 339 6.87 14.83 -11.17
CA TYR A 339 5.51 15.16 -10.79
C TYR A 339 5.40 16.67 -10.58
N SER A 340 4.47 17.33 -11.26
CA SER A 340 4.35 18.79 -11.25
C SER A 340 5.63 19.53 -11.70
N GLY A 341 6.32 19.01 -12.72
CA GLY A 341 7.58 19.57 -13.23
C GLY A 341 8.80 19.39 -12.30
N ARG A 342 8.63 18.77 -11.12
CA ARG A 342 9.72 18.50 -10.17
C ARG A 342 10.18 17.05 -10.29
N LEU A 343 11.49 16.84 -10.34
CA LEU A 343 12.07 15.49 -10.33
C LEU A 343 11.65 14.75 -9.06
N SER A 344 11.28 13.48 -9.20
CA SER A 344 11.10 12.59 -8.06
C SER A 344 12.48 12.15 -7.51
N PRO A 345 12.66 11.99 -6.18
CA PRO A 345 11.64 12.09 -5.14
C PRO A 345 11.21 13.54 -4.84
N MET A 346 9.91 13.72 -4.57
CA MET A 346 9.34 15.00 -4.15
C MET A 346 8.22 14.83 -3.13
N GLN A 347 7.84 15.92 -2.47
CA GLN A 347 6.85 15.93 -1.40
C GLN A 347 5.73 16.93 -1.70
N LYS A 348 4.49 16.58 -1.35
CA LYS A 348 3.35 17.51 -1.37
C LYS A 348 2.47 17.35 -0.15
N ASN A 349 1.73 18.41 0.18
CA ASN A 349 0.75 18.37 1.27
C ASN A 349 -0.40 17.41 0.91
N PRO A 350 -0.87 16.58 1.85
CA PRO A 350 -2.12 15.83 1.69
C PRO A 350 -3.30 16.75 1.37
N GLY A 351 -4.21 16.31 0.51
CA GLY A 351 -5.37 17.08 0.07
C GLY A 351 -5.09 18.21 -0.93
N SER A 352 -3.82 18.54 -1.23
CA SER A 352 -3.50 19.47 -2.31
C SER A 352 -3.83 18.89 -3.70
N GLY A 353 -4.06 19.76 -4.68
CA GLY A 353 -4.44 19.37 -6.04
C GLY A 353 -3.48 18.39 -6.72
N TYR A 354 -4.01 17.65 -7.70
CA TYR A 354 -3.22 16.72 -8.51
C TYR A 354 -2.47 17.44 -9.64
N ALA A 355 -1.39 16.84 -10.13
CA ALA A 355 -0.49 17.42 -11.12
C ALA A 355 -0.12 16.42 -12.24
N ASN A 356 0.63 16.93 -13.21
CA ASN A 356 1.08 16.15 -14.36
C ASN A 356 2.23 15.21 -13.97
N CYS A 357 2.20 14.01 -14.51
CA CYS A 357 3.31 13.07 -14.52
C CYS A 357 4.06 13.26 -15.84
N GLU A 358 5.38 13.43 -15.79
CA GLU A 358 6.21 13.65 -16.97
C GLU A 358 7.39 12.69 -16.96
N ASN A 359 7.88 12.34 -18.16
CA ASN A 359 9.05 11.48 -18.33
C ASN A 359 8.91 10.13 -17.60
N VAL A 360 7.71 9.55 -17.70
CA VAL A 360 7.37 8.21 -17.18
C VAL A 360 7.13 7.32 -18.39
N TYR A 361 7.92 6.27 -18.56
CA TYR A 361 7.83 5.41 -19.76
C TYR A 361 6.48 4.73 -19.95
N CYS A 362 5.79 4.31 -18.87
CA CYS A 362 4.42 3.78 -19.00
C CYS A 362 3.43 4.80 -19.59
N HIS A 363 3.79 6.09 -19.56
CA HIS A 363 3.06 7.18 -20.20
C HIS A 363 3.82 7.66 -21.45
N SER A 364 4.35 6.75 -22.26
CA SER A 364 5.06 7.08 -23.49
C SER A 364 4.53 6.27 -24.67
N SER A 365 5.04 6.53 -25.86
CA SER A 365 4.80 5.74 -27.07
C SER A 365 5.57 4.42 -27.11
N GLY A 366 6.16 3.97 -25.99
CA GLY A 366 6.92 2.72 -25.84
C GLY A 366 8.26 2.74 -26.56
N GLN A 367 8.31 3.20 -27.80
CA GLN A 367 9.52 3.48 -28.57
C GLN A 367 9.30 4.70 -29.48
N GLY A 368 10.38 5.25 -30.04
CA GLY A 368 10.33 6.30 -31.05
C GLY A 368 9.73 5.79 -32.38
N ALA A 369 9.23 6.71 -33.20
CA ALA A 369 8.53 6.37 -34.45
C ALA A 369 9.41 5.66 -35.51
N GLY A 370 10.73 5.79 -35.41
CA GLY A 370 11.70 5.08 -36.25
C GLY A 370 12.28 3.82 -35.61
N GLY A 371 11.68 3.35 -34.50
CA GLY A 371 12.18 2.21 -33.74
C GLY A 371 13.34 2.54 -32.81
N SER A 372 13.61 3.83 -32.57
CA SER A 372 14.74 4.32 -31.78
C SER A 372 14.34 4.69 -30.35
N TRP A 373 15.35 4.84 -29.48
CA TRP A 373 15.22 5.47 -28.17
C TRP A 373 15.55 6.97 -28.26
N PRO A 374 14.86 7.88 -27.52
CA PRO A 374 13.77 7.63 -26.57
C PRO A 374 12.36 7.62 -27.22
N PRO A 375 11.34 7.10 -26.51
CA PRO A 375 9.95 7.23 -26.92
C PRO A 375 9.44 8.67 -26.76
N THR A 376 8.29 8.95 -27.37
CA THR A 376 7.54 10.18 -27.13
C THR A 376 6.78 10.03 -25.82
N TYR A 377 7.05 10.91 -24.85
CA TYR A 377 6.34 10.91 -23.57
C TYR A 377 5.06 11.74 -23.64
N SER A 378 3.98 11.18 -23.10
CA SER A 378 2.75 11.89 -22.78
C SER A 378 2.82 12.44 -21.35
N THR A 379 2.04 13.49 -21.09
CA THR A 379 2.01 14.16 -19.78
C THR A 379 0.63 14.07 -19.13
N PRO A 380 0.15 12.87 -18.77
CA PRO A 380 -1.15 12.71 -18.14
C PRO A 380 -1.19 13.41 -16.77
N LYS A 381 -2.36 13.93 -16.43
CA LYS A 381 -2.63 14.53 -15.12
C LYS A 381 -3.22 13.47 -14.18
N TRP A 382 -2.58 13.31 -13.02
CA TRP A 382 -3.10 12.41 -11.98
C TRP A 382 -4.52 12.82 -11.57
N GLY A 383 -5.43 11.86 -11.41
CA GLY A 383 -6.85 12.10 -11.15
C GLY A 383 -7.69 12.56 -12.34
N LEU A 384 -7.12 12.68 -13.55
CA LEU A 384 -7.86 13.03 -14.78
C LEU A 384 -7.72 11.93 -15.83
N SER A 385 -8.62 10.95 -15.79
CA SER A 385 -8.60 9.77 -16.67
C SER A 385 -8.61 10.10 -18.16
N ALA A 386 -9.20 11.23 -18.56
CA ALA A 386 -9.23 11.68 -19.96
C ALA A 386 -7.83 11.88 -20.57
N THR A 387 -6.82 12.13 -19.74
CA THR A 387 -5.43 12.38 -20.20
C THR A 387 -4.55 11.12 -20.25
N GLY A 388 -5.07 9.95 -19.85
CA GLY A 388 -4.32 8.69 -19.81
C GLY A 388 -5.04 7.54 -20.53
N LYS A 389 -5.82 7.85 -21.57
CA LYS A 389 -6.49 6.83 -22.39
C LYS A 389 -5.50 6.26 -23.40
N CYS A 390 -5.77 5.08 -23.97
CA CYS A 390 -4.88 4.42 -24.94
C CYS A 390 -4.46 5.38 -26.09
N GLY A 391 -5.41 6.16 -26.61
CA GLY A 391 -5.19 7.15 -27.66
C GLY A 391 -4.28 8.32 -27.29
N THR A 392 -4.02 8.55 -26.01
CA THR A 392 -3.12 9.62 -25.55
C THR A 392 -1.64 9.24 -25.66
N CYS A 393 -1.31 7.95 -25.70
CA CYS A 393 0.08 7.47 -25.71
C CYS A 393 0.48 6.86 -27.06
N HIS A 394 -0.40 6.05 -27.66
CA HIS A 394 -0.10 5.31 -28.89
C HIS A 394 -1.25 5.38 -29.92
N GLY A 395 -2.06 6.44 -29.97
CA GLY A 395 -3.18 6.53 -30.94
C GLY A 395 -4.35 5.58 -30.65
N ASP A 396 -5.51 5.86 -31.24
CA ASP A 396 -6.76 5.13 -31.03
C ASP A 396 -6.72 3.79 -31.78
N GLY A 397 -6.55 2.68 -31.04
CA GLY A 397 -6.20 1.35 -31.54
C GLY A 397 -7.25 0.57 -32.34
N TYR A 398 -7.89 1.18 -33.33
CA TYR A 398 -8.73 0.47 -34.30
C TYR A 398 -8.45 0.89 -35.75
N HIS A 399 -8.69 -0.01 -36.70
CA HIS A 399 -8.52 0.26 -38.13
C HIS A 399 -9.45 1.40 -38.58
N GLY A 400 -8.91 2.41 -39.28
CA GLY A 400 -9.67 3.57 -39.74
C GLY A 400 -9.85 4.70 -38.71
N ALA A 401 -9.19 4.62 -37.55
CA ALA A 401 -9.15 5.69 -36.57
C ALA A 401 -8.49 6.97 -37.12
N ALA A 402 -8.97 8.14 -36.66
CA ALA A 402 -8.43 9.43 -37.07
C ALA A 402 -7.01 9.66 -36.54
N ASN A 403 -6.70 9.20 -35.31
CA ASN A 403 -5.32 9.17 -34.82
C ASN A 403 -4.82 7.73 -34.74
N LYS A 404 -3.96 7.38 -35.69
CA LYS A 404 -3.30 6.08 -35.79
C LYS A 404 -1.88 6.12 -35.24
N MET A 405 -1.37 4.96 -34.83
CA MET A 405 0.07 4.80 -34.60
C MET A 405 0.84 5.13 -35.88
N LEU A 406 1.90 5.92 -35.75
CA LEU A 406 2.78 6.28 -36.86
C LEU A 406 4.14 5.58 -36.80
N SER A 407 4.37 4.74 -35.79
CA SER A 407 5.63 4.02 -35.64
C SER A 407 5.76 2.94 -36.73
N GLY A 408 6.87 2.95 -37.45
CA GLY A 408 7.14 2.04 -38.56
C GLY A 408 6.01 1.98 -39.58
N SER A 409 5.48 0.78 -39.86
CA SER A 409 4.46 0.57 -40.90
C SER A 409 3.01 0.63 -40.37
N HIS A 410 2.77 1.08 -39.14
CA HIS A 410 1.42 1.13 -38.57
C HIS A 410 0.46 1.94 -39.44
N ASP A 411 0.88 3.10 -39.96
CA ASP A 411 0.02 3.96 -40.79
C ASP A 411 -0.71 3.18 -41.90
N LYS A 412 0.03 2.32 -42.61
CA LYS A 412 -0.52 1.48 -43.69
C LYS A 412 -1.39 0.35 -43.17
N HIS A 413 -0.92 -0.40 -42.17
CA HIS A 413 -1.68 -1.52 -41.60
C HIS A 413 -2.97 -1.06 -40.89
N MET A 414 -2.97 0.15 -40.35
CA MET A 414 -4.12 0.75 -39.68
C MET A 414 -5.11 1.42 -40.66
N SER A 415 -4.74 1.60 -41.92
CA SER A 415 -5.54 2.32 -42.93
C SER A 415 -6.67 1.49 -43.56
N TYR A 416 -6.75 0.19 -43.30
CA TYR A 416 -7.80 -0.67 -43.84
C TYR A 416 -8.34 -1.63 -42.77
N GLY A 417 -9.65 -1.85 -42.76
CA GLY A 417 -10.29 -2.81 -41.86
C GLY A 417 -10.50 -4.16 -42.55
N PHE A 418 -10.34 -5.27 -41.82
CA PHE A 418 -10.84 -6.57 -42.25
C PHE A 418 -12.33 -6.63 -41.92
N ALA A 419 -13.18 -7.04 -42.87
CA ALA A 419 -14.60 -7.22 -42.61
C ALA A 419 -14.80 -8.20 -41.43
N GLY A 420 -15.42 -7.71 -40.34
CA GLY A 420 -15.75 -8.51 -39.16
C GLY A 420 -14.68 -8.61 -38.06
N SER A 421 -13.51 -7.96 -38.16
CA SER A 421 -12.50 -7.96 -37.07
C SER A 421 -12.40 -6.58 -36.41
N VAL A 422 -12.85 -6.50 -35.16
CA VAL A 422 -12.80 -5.29 -34.32
C VAL A 422 -11.45 -5.07 -33.61
N THR A 423 -10.45 -5.93 -33.81
CA THR A 423 -9.14 -5.78 -33.12
C THR A 423 -7.97 -5.81 -34.09
N GLY A 424 -7.49 -4.62 -34.50
CA GLY A 424 -6.39 -4.49 -35.45
C GLY A 424 -5.01 -4.78 -34.86
N CYS A 425 -4.72 -4.29 -33.65
CA CYS A 425 -3.43 -4.52 -33.00
C CYS A 425 -3.20 -6.01 -32.68
N GLY A 426 -4.27 -6.74 -32.32
CA GLY A 426 -4.21 -8.16 -31.97
C GLY A 426 -3.79 -9.08 -33.12
N ILE A 427 -3.76 -8.60 -34.37
CA ILE A 427 -3.24 -9.36 -35.51
C ILE A 427 -1.74 -9.60 -35.39
N CYS A 428 -1.00 -8.56 -34.98
CA CYS A 428 0.46 -8.57 -34.87
C CYS A 428 0.97 -8.55 -33.42
N HIS A 429 0.09 -8.25 -32.45
CA HIS A 429 0.38 -8.24 -31.02
C HIS A 429 -0.54 -9.22 -30.28
N TYR A 430 -0.65 -10.44 -30.80
CA TYR A 430 -1.48 -11.49 -30.23
C TYR A 430 -1.02 -11.82 -28.80
N GLY A 431 -1.96 -11.82 -27.84
CA GLY A 431 -1.67 -12.05 -26.42
C GLY A 431 -1.24 -10.80 -25.63
N ALA A 432 -0.99 -9.66 -26.27
CA ALA A 432 -0.48 -8.45 -25.61
C ALA A 432 -1.51 -7.58 -24.86
N GLY A 433 -2.58 -8.18 -24.34
CA GLY A 433 -3.50 -7.50 -23.40
C GLY A 433 -4.54 -6.54 -24.00
N PHE A 434 -4.77 -6.55 -25.31
CA PHE A 434 -5.84 -5.74 -25.93
C PHE A 434 -7.22 -6.38 -25.72
N ALA A 435 -7.92 -5.98 -24.65
CA ALA A 435 -9.32 -6.36 -24.48
C ALA A 435 -10.23 -5.56 -25.42
N SER A 436 -10.88 -6.23 -26.38
CA SER A 436 -12.13 -5.70 -26.94
C SER A 436 -13.16 -6.82 -27.11
N THR A 437 -14.41 -6.48 -26.79
CA THR A 437 -15.55 -7.36 -26.53
C THR A 437 -16.43 -7.57 -27.77
N SER A 438 -16.07 -8.49 -28.67
CA SER A 438 -17.08 -9.25 -29.41
C SER A 438 -16.52 -10.52 -30.06
N CYS A 439 -17.15 -11.65 -29.71
CA CYS A 439 -16.87 -13.04 -30.09
C CYS A 439 -15.43 -13.53 -29.86
N ASN A 440 -15.14 -13.83 -28.59
CA ASN A 440 -14.03 -14.66 -28.13
C ASN A 440 -13.64 -15.73 -29.15
N GLN A 441 -12.42 -15.62 -29.68
CA GLN A 441 -11.62 -16.77 -30.10
C GLN A 441 -12.34 -17.78 -31.00
N CYS A 442 -12.71 -17.42 -32.23
CA CYS A 442 -13.17 -18.43 -33.20
C CYS A 442 -12.01 -19.30 -33.73
N HIS A 443 -11.04 -19.77 -32.95
CA HIS A 443 -11.15 -20.98 -32.13
C HIS A 443 -9.75 -21.19 -31.57
N TYR A 444 -9.48 -21.00 -30.27
CA TYR A 444 -8.47 -21.75 -29.48
C TYR A 444 -8.46 -21.24 -28.04
N GLY A 445 -8.61 -22.16 -27.09
CA GLY A 445 -8.05 -22.09 -25.74
C GLY A 445 -8.49 -20.92 -24.86
N SER A 446 -9.41 -21.22 -23.95
CA SER A 446 -9.58 -20.56 -22.66
C SER A 446 -8.30 -20.58 -21.80
N ASP A 447 -7.20 -20.02 -22.30
CA ASP A 447 -6.02 -19.79 -21.47
C ASP A 447 -6.30 -18.58 -20.60
N THR A 448 -6.62 -18.85 -19.35
CA THR A 448 -6.66 -17.91 -18.22
C THR A 448 -5.28 -17.28 -17.92
N ASN A 449 -4.34 -17.38 -18.87
CA ASN A 449 -2.99 -16.83 -18.86
C ASN A 449 -2.80 -15.91 -20.07
N LEU A 450 -3.60 -14.85 -20.20
CA LEU A 450 -3.08 -13.66 -20.87
C LEU A 450 -1.93 -13.17 -19.99
N THR A 451 -0.73 -13.67 -20.26
CA THR A 451 0.48 -13.18 -19.63
C THR A 451 0.63 -11.72 -20.03
N ASP A 452 0.57 -10.88 -19.02
CA ASP A 452 1.03 -9.50 -18.92
C ASP A 452 2.16 -9.10 -19.89
N LEU A 453 1.79 -8.64 -21.09
CA LEU A 453 2.72 -8.07 -22.07
C LEU A 453 2.44 -6.59 -22.38
N HIS A 454 1.40 -5.99 -21.78
CA HIS A 454 1.07 -4.58 -22.05
C HIS A 454 1.97 -3.61 -21.27
N ILE A 455 2.33 -3.93 -20.02
CA ILE A 455 3.12 -3.06 -19.13
C ILE A 455 4.46 -3.67 -18.70
N ASN A 456 4.96 -4.62 -19.48
CA ASN A 456 6.20 -5.37 -19.24
C ASN A 456 7.48 -4.69 -19.78
N HIS A 457 7.39 -3.48 -20.32
CA HIS A 457 8.49 -2.77 -20.97
C HIS A 457 9.02 -3.46 -22.24
N LYS A 458 8.16 -4.15 -22.99
CA LYS A 458 8.51 -4.77 -24.27
C LYS A 458 7.54 -4.35 -25.38
N VAL A 459 7.98 -4.56 -26.61
CA VAL A 459 7.17 -4.48 -27.82
C VAL A 459 6.95 -5.90 -28.33
N ASP A 460 5.99 -6.60 -27.72
CA ASP A 460 5.76 -8.00 -28.01
C ASP A 460 4.99 -8.18 -29.33
N VAL A 461 5.69 -8.68 -30.35
CA VAL A 461 5.12 -8.97 -31.67
C VAL A 461 4.90 -10.47 -31.79
N SER A 462 3.64 -10.87 -31.95
CA SER A 462 3.21 -12.24 -32.17
C SER A 462 1.99 -12.24 -33.07
N PHE A 463 1.99 -13.10 -34.09
CA PHE A 463 0.91 -13.15 -35.07
C PHE A 463 -0.19 -14.12 -34.62
N LEU A 464 -1.45 -13.77 -34.90
CA LEU A 464 -2.55 -14.72 -34.82
C LEU A 464 -2.26 -15.97 -35.67
N THR A 465 -2.53 -17.16 -35.13
CA THR A 465 -2.24 -18.46 -35.77
C THR A 465 -2.78 -18.55 -37.21
N LYS A 466 -3.93 -17.93 -37.49
CA LYS A 466 -4.54 -17.90 -38.84
C LYS A 466 -3.64 -17.22 -39.89
N TYR A 467 -2.88 -16.20 -39.50
CA TYR A 467 -2.00 -15.46 -40.42
C TYR A 467 -0.56 -15.98 -40.39
N GLY A 468 -0.17 -16.60 -39.28
CA GLY A 468 1.17 -17.15 -39.08
C GLY A 468 2.28 -16.10 -39.18
N GLY A 469 3.51 -16.60 -39.13
CA GLY A 469 4.71 -15.81 -39.35
C GLY A 469 5.55 -15.56 -38.11
N VAL A 470 6.73 -15.00 -38.35
CA VAL A 470 7.76 -14.73 -37.33
C VAL A 470 8.26 -13.31 -37.53
N TYR A 471 8.39 -12.57 -36.43
CA TYR A 471 9.07 -11.28 -36.40
C TYR A 471 10.51 -11.49 -35.96
N GLY A 472 11.47 -11.15 -36.82
CA GLY A 472 12.90 -11.29 -36.58
C GLY A 472 13.54 -10.12 -35.84
N GLY A 473 12.74 -9.22 -35.25
CA GLY A 473 13.22 -8.15 -34.37
C GLY A 473 13.24 -8.58 -32.91
N THR A 474 13.87 -7.78 -32.07
CA THR A 474 13.82 -7.98 -30.61
C THR A 474 12.57 -7.31 -30.03
N PRO A 475 12.10 -7.75 -28.85
CA PRO A 475 11.03 -7.09 -28.13
C PRO A 475 11.50 -5.86 -27.34
N GLU A 476 12.79 -5.50 -27.39
CA GLU A 476 13.33 -4.37 -26.65
C GLU A 476 13.03 -3.04 -27.35
N PRO A 477 12.44 -2.06 -26.65
CA PRO A 477 12.23 -0.74 -27.23
C PRO A 477 13.55 -0.06 -27.60
N GLY A 478 13.66 0.44 -28.84
CA GLY A 478 14.83 1.18 -29.30
C GLY A 478 15.83 0.38 -30.12
N ASP A 479 15.65 -0.95 -30.23
CA ASP A 479 16.51 -1.84 -31.03
C ASP A 479 16.23 -1.76 -32.55
N GLY A 480 15.36 -0.84 -32.97
CA GLY A 480 14.93 -0.72 -34.35
C GLY A 480 13.82 -1.71 -34.73
N TYR A 481 13.62 -1.86 -36.03
CA TYR A 481 12.57 -2.72 -36.58
C TYR A 481 13.14 -3.99 -37.20
N GLY A 482 12.42 -5.09 -37.01
CA GLY A 482 12.75 -6.41 -37.50
C GLY A 482 12.09 -6.77 -38.83
N SER A 483 12.58 -7.85 -39.44
CA SER A 483 11.99 -8.44 -40.64
C SER A 483 10.81 -9.35 -40.30
N CYS A 484 9.78 -9.35 -41.13
CA CYS A 484 8.66 -10.29 -41.04
C CYS A 484 8.90 -11.47 -41.99
N PHE A 485 8.68 -12.70 -41.51
CA PHE A 485 8.85 -13.93 -42.29
C PHE A 485 7.59 -14.79 -42.25
N SER A 486 7.29 -15.49 -43.35
CA SER A 486 6.19 -16.47 -43.43
C SER A 486 4.82 -15.95 -42.97
N VAL A 487 4.55 -14.67 -43.20
CA VAL A 487 3.26 -14.02 -42.90
C VAL A 487 2.34 -14.16 -44.11
N TYR A 488 1.12 -14.65 -43.91
CA TYR A 488 0.13 -14.85 -44.99
C TYR A 488 -0.03 -13.61 -45.91
N CYS A 489 -0.17 -12.41 -45.33
CA CYS A 489 -0.37 -11.16 -46.08
C CYS A 489 0.84 -10.71 -46.91
N HIS A 490 2.03 -11.22 -46.59
CA HIS A 490 3.28 -10.96 -47.33
C HIS A 490 3.73 -12.20 -48.13
N SER A 491 2.82 -13.14 -48.38
CA SER A 491 3.06 -14.33 -49.20
C SER A 491 2.65 -14.11 -50.67
N ASP A 492 2.92 -15.09 -51.52
CA ASP A 492 2.51 -15.11 -52.92
C ASP A 492 1.07 -15.61 -53.12
N GLY A 493 0.32 -15.84 -52.03
CA GLY A 493 -1.04 -16.34 -52.04
C GLY A 493 -1.19 -17.84 -52.38
N THR A 494 -0.08 -18.57 -52.58
CA THR A 494 -0.11 -20.01 -52.87
C THR A 494 -0.49 -20.85 -51.65
N SER A 495 -0.31 -20.28 -50.45
CA SER A 495 -0.66 -20.89 -49.16
C SER A 495 -2.12 -21.35 -49.05
N LEU A 496 -3.04 -20.71 -49.77
CA LEU A 496 -4.44 -21.14 -49.84
C LEU A 496 -4.60 -22.53 -50.48
N ALA A 497 -3.76 -22.86 -51.47
CA ALA A 497 -3.78 -24.15 -52.15
C ALA A 497 -2.84 -25.18 -51.51
N THR A 498 -1.69 -24.73 -50.99
CA THR A 498 -0.65 -25.61 -50.43
C THR A 498 -0.81 -25.90 -48.94
N GLY A 499 -1.61 -25.10 -48.23
CA GLY A 499 -1.71 -25.13 -46.77
C GLY A 499 -0.46 -24.61 -46.03
N THR A 500 0.58 -24.18 -46.76
CA THR A 500 1.86 -23.73 -46.19
C THR A 500 2.17 -22.33 -46.69
N VAL A 501 2.49 -21.39 -45.78
CA VAL A 501 2.99 -20.06 -46.15
C VAL A 501 4.47 -20.18 -46.54
N PRO A 502 4.84 -20.00 -47.83
CA PRO A 502 6.24 -20.08 -48.23
C PRO A 502 7.07 -18.99 -47.55
N LEU A 503 8.37 -19.22 -47.43
CA LEU A 503 9.31 -18.17 -47.10
C LEU A 503 9.35 -17.18 -48.29
N ASN A 504 8.50 -16.17 -48.25
CA ASN A 504 8.45 -15.12 -49.26
C ASN A 504 9.24 -13.89 -48.81
N THR A 505 9.28 -12.85 -49.65
CA THR A 505 9.93 -11.56 -49.44
C THR A 505 9.85 -11.09 -48.00
N SER A 506 10.99 -11.17 -47.31
CA SER A 506 11.15 -10.62 -45.98
C SER A 506 11.19 -9.10 -46.09
N THR A 507 10.17 -8.44 -45.58
CA THR A 507 10.16 -6.98 -45.46
C THR A 507 10.47 -6.56 -44.03
N VAL A 508 11.27 -5.52 -43.88
CA VAL A 508 11.55 -4.90 -42.58
C VAL A 508 10.37 -4.02 -42.20
N TRP A 509 9.88 -4.11 -40.96
CA TRP A 509 8.86 -3.18 -40.47
C TRP A 509 9.36 -1.73 -40.55
N GLY A 510 8.51 -0.81 -41.00
CA GLY A 510 8.90 0.57 -41.29
C GLY A 510 9.59 0.78 -42.63
N SER A 511 9.74 -0.26 -43.46
CA SER A 511 10.20 -0.10 -44.84
C SER A 511 9.12 0.51 -45.77
N GLY A 512 9.54 0.87 -46.99
CA GLY A 512 8.70 1.53 -47.98
C GLY A 512 7.60 0.66 -48.62
N VAL A 513 6.94 1.22 -49.64
CA VAL A 513 5.82 0.57 -50.33
C VAL A 513 6.29 -0.65 -51.13
N LEU A 514 5.57 -1.77 -51.00
CA LEU A 514 5.78 -2.98 -51.80
C LEU A 514 4.99 -2.90 -53.11
N SER A 515 5.59 -3.39 -54.19
CA SER A 515 4.93 -3.57 -55.50
C SER A 515 4.32 -4.98 -55.60
N CYS A 516 3.43 -5.24 -56.56
CA CYS A 516 2.86 -6.59 -56.78
C CYS A 516 3.96 -7.65 -56.94
N GLY A 517 5.00 -7.32 -57.73
CA GLY A 517 6.17 -8.16 -57.98
C GLY A 517 6.99 -8.51 -56.75
N SER A 518 6.81 -7.76 -55.65
CA SER A 518 7.47 -8.00 -54.38
C SER A 518 6.84 -9.18 -53.61
N CYS A 519 5.64 -9.64 -53.98
CA CYS A 519 4.99 -10.77 -53.29
C CYS A 519 4.77 -11.96 -54.24
N HIS A 520 4.29 -11.72 -55.45
CA HIS A 520 4.11 -12.75 -56.48
C HIS A 520 4.60 -12.20 -57.82
N GLY A 521 4.94 -13.07 -58.78
CA GLY A 521 5.25 -12.62 -60.14
C GLY A 521 4.12 -11.77 -60.72
N ASN A 522 4.43 -10.81 -61.58
CA ASN A 522 3.43 -9.99 -62.27
C ASN A 522 3.50 -10.24 -63.79
N PRO A 523 2.77 -11.26 -64.32
CA PRO A 523 1.86 -12.20 -63.66
C PRO A 523 2.56 -13.37 -62.94
N PRO A 524 1.84 -14.20 -62.16
CA PRO A 524 2.43 -15.33 -61.45
C PRO A 524 3.21 -16.29 -62.36
N ALA A 525 4.49 -16.50 -62.07
CA ALA A 525 5.45 -17.18 -62.95
C ALA A 525 5.72 -18.66 -62.62
N TYR A 526 5.00 -19.25 -61.65
CA TYR A 526 5.19 -20.66 -61.28
C TYR A 526 4.60 -21.62 -62.32
N GLY A 527 5.12 -22.85 -62.37
CA GLY A 527 4.65 -23.87 -63.32
C GLY A 527 3.18 -24.26 -63.10
N ASN A 528 2.48 -24.60 -64.17
CA ASN A 528 1.11 -25.09 -64.05
C ASN A 528 1.06 -26.37 -63.21
N GLY A 529 0.21 -26.40 -62.18
CA GLY A 529 0.09 -27.53 -61.25
C GLY A 529 1.11 -27.52 -60.10
N SER A 530 2.07 -26.59 -60.07
CA SER A 530 3.06 -26.49 -59.01
C SER A 530 3.41 -25.02 -58.70
N PRO A 531 2.97 -24.45 -57.57
CA PRO A 531 2.24 -25.10 -56.46
C PRO A 531 0.72 -25.25 -56.67
N LYS A 532 0.15 -24.66 -57.72
CA LYS A 532 -1.27 -24.78 -58.06
C LYS A 532 -1.51 -24.57 -59.56
N ALA A 533 -2.76 -24.71 -60.01
CA ALA A 533 -3.15 -24.38 -61.38
C ALA A 533 -2.68 -22.97 -61.81
N ASN A 534 -2.04 -22.91 -62.97
CA ASN A 534 -1.57 -21.68 -63.60
C ASN A 534 -1.82 -21.71 -65.12
N SER A 535 -2.69 -20.81 -65.60
CA SER A 535 -2.92 -20.60 -67.03
C SER A 535 -2.37 -19.26 -67.54
N HIS A 536 -1.63 -18.48 -66.73
CA HIS A 536 -1.12 -17.16 -67.15
C HIS A 536 -0.20 -17.22 -68.37
N ALA A 537 0.60 -18.29 -68.52
CA ALA A 537 1.45 -18.46 -69.70
C ALA A 537 0.68 -18.57 -71.04
N ARG A 538 -0.64 -18.77 -70.98
CA ARG A 538 -1.55 -18.81 -72.15
C ARG A 538 -2.40 -17.55 -72.29
N HIS A 539 -2.30 -16.60 -71.35
CA HIS A 539 -3.13 -15.40 -71.28
C HIS A 539 -2.23 -14.17 -71.17
N ASP A 540 -2.07 -13.45 -72.28
CA ASP A 540 -1.32 -12.20 -72.35
C ASP A 540 -2.28 -11.00 -72.24
N PHE A 541 -2.84 -10.81 -71.04
CA PHE A 541 -3.78 -9.73 -70.72
C PHE A 541 -3.33 -8.97 -69.47
N GLY A 542 -3.73 -7.69 -69.38
CA GLY A 542 -3.60 -6.94 -68.13
C GLY A 542 -4.41 -7.59 -66.99
N CYS A 543 -3.88 -7.58 -65.77
CA CYS A 543 -4.52 -8.25 -64.62
C CYS A 543 -5.97 -7.78 -64.40
N ASN A 544 -6.28 -6.51 -64.69
CA ASN A 544 -7.61 -5.92 -64.56
C ASN A 544 -8.67 -6.53 -65.49
N ILE A 545 -8.28 -7.28 -66.52
CA ILE A 545 -9.20 -7.99 -67.42
C ILE A 545 -9.87 -9.18 -66.70
N CYS A 546 -9.15 -9.84 -65.78
CA CYS A 546 -9.65 -11.02 -65.05
C CYS A 546 -9.77 -10.79 -63.54
N HIS A 547 -9.08 -9.79 -62.99
CA HIS A 547 -9.04 -9.47 -61.56
C HIS A 547 -9.60 -8.07 -61.28
N SER A 548 -10.68 -7.68 -61.98
CA SER A 548 -11.25 -6.32 -61.91
C SER A 548 -11.75 -5.93 -60.51
N SER A 549 -12.07 -6.91 -59.67
CA SER A 549 -12.44 -6.71 -58.26
C SER A 549 -11.24 -6.43 -57.35
N THR A 550 -10.02 -6.71 -57.80
CA THR A 550 -8.77 -6.53 -57.04
C THR A 550 -7.93 -5.37 -57.56
N THR A 551 -7.93 -5.13 -58.87
CA THR A 551 -7.16 -4.06 -59.53
C THR A 551 -7.95 -3.46 -60.69
N SER A 552 -7.95 -2.13 -60.79
CA SER A 552 -8.58 -1.40 -61.89
C SER A 552 -7.62 -1.15 -63.07
N ASP A 553 -6.32 -1.10 -62.80
CA ASP A 553 -5.27 -0.70 -63.75
C ASP A 553 -4.23 -1.80 -64.03
N GLY A 554 -4.32 -2.93 -63.33
CA GLY A 554 -3.41 -4.06 -63.47
C GLY A 554 -2.10 -3.92 -62.69
N ILE A 555 -1.88 -2.80 -61.98
CA ILE A 555 -0.62 -2.50 -61.28
C ILE A 555 -0.81 -2.04 -59.83
N ALA A 556 -2.00 -1.57 -59.45
CA ALA A 556 -2.35 -1.16 -58.11
C ALA A 556 -3.53 -1.98 -57.54
N ILE A 557 -3.52 -2.22 -56.23
CA ILE A 557 -4.61 -2.90 -55.53
C ILE A 557 -5.72 -1.87 -55.24
N SER A 558 -6.87 -2.01 -55.88
CA SER A 558 -8.05 -1.17 -55.66
C SER A 558 -8.90 -1.65 -54.47
N SER A 559 -8.83 -2.94 -54.13
CA SER A 559 -9.53 -3.52 -52.99
C SER A 559 -8.65 -4.50 -52.21
N ILE A 560 -8.05 -4.02 -51.12
CA ILE A 560 -7.24 -4.85 -50.22
C ILE A 560 -8.11 -5.95 -49.60
N LEU A 561 -9.36 -5.63 -49.24
CA LEU A 561 -10.32 -6.59 -48.72
C LEU A 561 -10.48 -7.81 -49.63
N LYS A 562 -10.49 -7.61 -50.95
CA LYS A 562 -10.57 -8.70 -51.93
C LYS A 562 -9.21 -9.35 -52.23
N HIS A 563 -8.12 -8.64 -52.02
CA HIS A 563 -6.78 -9.18 -52.25
C HIS A 563 -6.36 -10.21 -51.17
N VAL A 564 -6.79 -10.03 -49.91
CA VAL A 564 -6.32 -10.85 -48.76
C VAL A 564 -7.42 -11.66 -48.07
N ASN A 565 -8.54 -11.94 -48.74
CA ASN A 565 -9.69 -12.65 -48.17
C ASN A 565 -9.60 -14.19 -48.23
N GLN A 566 -8.44 -14.76 -48.52
CA GLN A 566 -8.27 -16.21 -48.71
C GLN A 566 -9.15 -16.79 -49.84
N ALA A 567 -9.39 -16.02 -50.89
CA ALA A 567 -10.00 -16.49 -52.13
C ALA A 567 -9.20 -16.01 -53.35
N TYR A 568 -9.31 -16.74 -54.45
CA TYR A 568 -8.84 -16.27 -55.76
C TYR A 568 -9.98 -15.50 -56.41
N GLU A 569 -9.92 -14.16 -56.35
CA GLU A 569 -10.94 -13.28 -56.88
C GLU A 569 -10.76 -13.10 -58.38
N LEU A 570 -11.67 -13.68 -59.17
CA LEU A 570 -11.76 -13.44 -60.61
C LEU A 570 -13.12 -12.81 -60.91
N SER A 571 -13.08 -11.64 -61.53
CA SER A 571 -14.24 -10.88 -62.00
C SER A 571 -13.94 -10.31 -63.37
N PRO A 572 -14.91 -10.34 -64.31
CA PRO A 572 -14.70 -9.80 -65.64
C PRO A 572 -14.39 -8.30 -65.59
N GLY A 573 -13.36 -7.90 -66.32
CA GLY A 573 -13.04 -6.51 -66.59
C GLY A 573 -13.90 -5.91 -67.71
N VAL A 574 -13.61 -4.67 -68.07
CA VAL A 574 -14.32 -3.97 -69.15
C VAL A 574 -14.12 -4.73 -70.47
N GLY A 575 -15.22 -5.04 -71.16
CA GLY A 575 -15.20 -5.64 -72.49
C GLY A 575 -15.10 -7.17 -72.55
N VAL A 576 -15.09 -7.87 -71.40
CA VAL A 576 -15.12 -9.33 -71.34
C VAL A 576 -16.26 -9.82 -70.45
N THR A 577 -16.73 -11.05 -70.68
CA THR A 577 -17.73 -11.70 -69.82
C THR A 577 -17.30 -13.11 -69.47
N PHE A 578 -17.47 -13.50 -68.21
CA PHE A 578 -17.40 -14.88 -67.73
C PHE A 578 -18.05 -14.96 -66.34
N THR A 579 -18.46 -16.16 -65.95
CA THR A 579 -18.84 -16.51 -64.58
C THR A 579 -17.74 -17.38 -63.99
N TYR A 580 -17.25 -17.05 -62.80
CA TYR A 580 -16.20 -17.80 -62.12
C TYR A 580 -16.74 -18.49 -60.86
N VAL A 581 -16.38 -19.76 -60.70
CA VAL A 581 -16.63 -20.55 -59.50
C VAL A 581 -15.29 -20.90 -58.86
N PHE A 582 -15.10 -20.46 -57.63
CA PHE A 582 -13.86 -20.67 -56.88
C PHE A 582 -13.62 -22.15 -56.57
N ALA A 583 -12.38 -22.60 -56.78
CA ALA A 583 -11.84 -23.84 -56.23
C ALA A 583 -10.35 -23.67 -55.91
N ILE A 584 -9.88 -24.29 -54.82
CA ILE A 584 -8.48 -24.18 -54.36
C ILE A 584 -7.47 -24.74 -55.37
N THR A 585 -7.88 -25.68 -56.23
CA THR A 585 -7.03 -26.35 -57.22
C THR A 585 -7.04 -25.69 -58.61
N GLY A 586 -7.76 -24.58 -58.80
CA GLY A 586 -7.98 -23.97 -60.12
C GLY A 586 -9.45 -24.00 -60.50
N GLY A 587 -10.17 -22.92 -60.15
CA GLY A 587 -11.62 -22.79 -60.32
C GLY A 587 -12.13 -22.94 -61.76
N THR A 588 -13.45 -22.92 -61.91
CA THR A 588 -14.13 -23.10 -63.20
C THR A 588 -14.67 -21.78 -63.71
N CYS A 589 -14.44 -21.49 -64.98
CA CYS A 589 -15.04 -20.37 -65.70
C CYS A 589 -16.10 -20.88 -66.69
N SER A 590 -17.25 -20.21 -66.79
CA SER A 590 -18.30 -20.47 -67.78
C SER A 590 -18.77 -19.19 -68.46
N ASN A 591 -19.49 -19.31 -69.59
CA ASN A 591 -19.95 -18.17 -70.39
C ASN A 591 -18.81 -17.22 -70.79
N ILE A 592 -17.67 -17.80 -71.16
CA ILE A 592 -16.44 -17.03 -71.38
C ILE A 592 -16.44 -16.41 -72.79
N SER A 593 -16.49 -15.09 -72.89
CA SER A 593 -16.53 -14.38 -74.17
C SER A 593 -15.35 -14.71 -75.09
N CYS A 594 -14.16 -14.95 -74.50
CA CYS A 594 -12.94 -15.29 -75.24
C CYS A 594 -12.84 -16.77 -75.65
N HIS A 595 -13.71 -17.64 -75.14
CA HIS A 595 -13.73 -19.08 -75.44
C HIS A 595 -15.08 -19.49 -76.02
N ASN A 596 -15.65 -18.67 -76.91
CA ASN A 596 -16.91 -18.94 -77.61
C ASN A 596 -18.11 -19.22 -76.67
N ASN A 597 -18.17 -18.54 -75.53
CA ASN A 597 -19.14 -18.78 -74.44
C ASN A 597 -19.06 -20.18 -73.80
N GLY A 598 -17.95 -20.89 -74.01
CA GLY A 598 -17.68 -22.20 -73.44
C GLY A 598 -17.35 -22.19 -71.94
N THR A 599 -17.01 -23.37 -71.44
CA THR A 599 -16.58 -23.61 -70.05
C THR A 599 -15.14 -24.10 -70.05
N ALA A 600 -14.33 -23.61 -69.10
CA ALA A 600 -12.94 -24.03 -68.94
C ALA A 600 -12.57 -24.12 -67.46
N VAL A 601 -11.68 -25.05 -67.12
CA VAL A 601 -11.11 -25.17 -65.77
C VAL A 601 -9.72 -24.57 -65.77
N TRP A 602 -9.46 -23.66 -64.82
CA TRP A 602 -8.15 -23.00 -64.72
C TRP A 602 -7.04 -24.03 -64.47
N GLY A 603 -5.94 -23.94 -65.22
CA GLY A 603 -4.83 -24.89 -65.20
C GLY A 603 -5.02 -26.13 -66.08
N THR A 604 -6.14 -26.27 -66.79
CA THR A 604 -6.31 -27.33 -67.80
C THR A 604 -5.89 -26.83 -69.19
N VAL A 605 -5.55 -27.76 -70.07
CA VAL A 605 -5.30 -27.48 -71.49
C VAL A 605 -6.59 -27.75 -72.24
N LEU A 606 -7.09 -26.74 -72.96
CA LEU A 606 -8.20 -26.93 -73.88
C LEU A 606 -7.71 -27.62 -75.16
N THR A 607 -8.49 -28.60 -75.59
CA THR A 607 -8.33 -29.37 -76.82
C THR A 607 -9.20 -28.78 -77.93
N CYS A 608 -9.03 -29.26 -79.16
CA CYS A 608 -9.85 -28.82 -80.29
C CYS A 608 -11.33 -29.13 -80.04
N GLU A 609 -11.62 -30.27 -79.42
CA GLU A 609 -12.95 -30.78 -79.11
C GLU A 609 -13.68 -29.91 -78.06
N ASP A 610 -12.94 -29.17 -77.22
CA ASP A 610 -13.52 -28.25 -76.24
C ASP A 610 -14.13 -27.00 -76.90
N CYS A 611 -13.73 -26.71 -78.14
CA CYS A 611 -14.19 -25.55 -78.92
C CYS A 611 -14.98 -25.94 -80.19
N HIS A 612 -14.75 -27.14 -80.72
CA HIS A 612 -15.30 -27.61 -81.99
C HIS A 612 -16.04 -28.94 -81.82
N SER A 613 -17.28 -28.98 -82.28
CA SER A 613 -18.15 -30.19 -82.21
C SER A 613 -17.74 -31.30 -83.19
N VAL A 614 -16.69 -31.09 -83.97
CA VAL A 614 -16.11 -32.05 -84.92
C VAL A 614 -14.59 -31.98 -84.79
N SER A 615 -13.95 -33.13 -84.56
CA SER A 615 -12.48 -33.21 -84.55
C SER A 615 -11.97 -32.84 -85.95
N PRO A 616 -10.91 -32.02 -86.09
CA PRO A 616 -10.33 -31.75 -87.40
C PRO A 616 -9.77 -33.09 -87.91
N GLY A 617 -10.48 -33.72 -88.86
CA GLY A 617 -9.93 -34.86 -89.59
C GLY A 617 -8.61 -34.42 -90.20
N GLY A 618 -7.52 -35.05 -89.76
CA GLY A 618 -6.21 -34.82 -90.33
C GLY A 618 -6.19 -35.31 -91.77
N ASP A 619 -5.88 -34.39 -92.68
CA ASP A 619 -5.30 -34.69 -93.99
C ASP A 619 -3.78 -34.49 -93.92
#